data_AF-A0A9R0WDP5-F1
#
_entry.id   AF-A0A9R0WDP5-F1
#
_cell.length_a   1.000
_cell.length_b   1.000
_cell.length_c   1.000
_cell.angle_alpha   90.00
_cell.angle_beta   90.00
_cell.angle_gamma   90.00
#
_symmetry.space_group_name_H-M   'P 1'
#
loop_
_entity.id
_entity.type
_entity.pdbx_description
1 polymer ?
#
loop_
_entity_poly.entity_id
_entity_poly.type
_entity_poly.pdbx_seq_one_letter_code
_entity_poly.pdbx_strand_id
1 'polypeptide(L)'
;MDAQNKEVDALVHKITGLHAAIAKLPSLSPSPDVDALFTDLVTACVPPSPVDVTKLGPEAQEMREGLIRLCSEAEGKLEAHYSDMLAAFDNPLHHLAIFPYYSNYINLSKLETRPR
;
A
#
# COMPACT_ATOMS: atom_id res chain seq x y z
N MET A 1 27.14 8.35 -10.34
CA MET A 1 27.09 7.65 -9.04
C MET A 1 26.48 8.55 -7.96
N ASP A 2 26.94 9.79 -7.81
CA ASP A 2 26.46 10.67 -6.72
C ASP A 2 24.99 11.11 -6.80
N ALA A 3 24.44 11.30 -8.01
CA ALA A 3 23.03 11.69 -8.18
C ALA A 3 22.07 10.53 -7.85
N GLN A 4 22.37 9.32 -8.32
CA GLN A 4 21.58 8.12 -8.01
C GLN A 4 21.58 7.79 -6.52
N ASN A 5 22.72 7.95 -5.83
CA ASN A 5 22.77 7.71 -4.40
C ASN A 5 21.89 8.70 -3.63
N LYS A 6 21.88 9.97 -4.04
CA LYS A 6 21.00 11.00 -3.46
C LYS A 6 19.52 10.73 -3.68
N GLU A 7 19.14 10.23 -4.87
CA GLU A 7 17.75 9.85 -5.17
C GLU A 7 17.30 8.65 -4.30
N VAL A 8 18.17 7.65 -4.14
CA VAL A 8 17.95 6.51 -3.23
C VAL A 8 17.77 6.99 -1.80
N ASP A 9 18.69 7.81 -1.30
CA ASP A 9 18.66 8.32 0.08
C ASP A 9 17.39 9.15 0.33
N ALA A 10 16.98 9.98 -0.63
CA ALA A 10 15.77 10.78 -0.54
C ALA A 10 14.50 9.90 -0.52
N LEU A 11 14.47 8.84 -1.33
CA LEU A 11 13.35 7.91 -1.34
C LEU A 11 13.25 7.13 -0.03
N VAL A 12 14.37 6.60 0.48
CA VAL A 12 14.40 5.91 1.77
C VAL A 12 13.96 6.86 2.89
N HIS A 13 14.45 8.10 2.91
CA HIS A 13 14.03 9.09 3.90
C HIS A 13 12.52 9.37 3.85
N LYS A 14 11.94 9.54 2.65
CA LYS A 14 10.50 9.73 2.48
C LYS A 14 9.71 8.53 3.01
N ILE A 15 10.11 7.31 2.66
CA ILE A 15 9.43 6.08 3.09
C ILE A 15 9.52 5.92 4.62
N THR A 16 10.68 6.20 5.22
CA THR A 16 10.84 6.17 6.68
C THR A 16 9.93 7.20 7.37
N GLY A 17 9.78 8.40 6.80
CA GLY A 17 8.84 9.41 7.29
C GLY A 17 7.39 8.93 7.24
N LEU A 18 6.98 8.31 6.14
CA LEU A 18 5.63 7.73 5.98
C LEU A 18 5.39 6.57 6.96
N HIS A 19 6.37 5.67 7.14
CA HIS A 19 6.29 4.62 8.16
C HIS A 19 6.03 5.19 9.55
N ALA A 20 6.81 6.21 9.94
CA ALA A 20 6.66 6.84 11.25
C ALA A 20 5.30 7.57 11.41
N ALA A 21 4.76 8.15 10.33
CA ALA A 21 3.45 8.78 10.35
C ALA A 21 2.32 7.74 10.50
N ILE A 22 2.36 6.67 9.68
CA ILE A 22 1.38 5.57 9.73
C ILE A 22 1.39 4.87 11.10
N ALA A 23 2.58 4.60 11.64
CA ALA A 23 2.73 3.94 12.94
C ALA A 23 2.17 4.75 14.12
N LYS A 24 1.98 6.07 13.96
CA LYS A 24 1.40 6.95 15.00
C LYS A 24 -0.12 7.06 14.93
N LEU A 25 -0.74 6.53 13.88
CA LEU A 25 -2.19 6.59 13.75
C LEU A 25 -2.84 5.76 14.87
N PRO A 26 -3.93 6.24 15.48
CA PRO A 26 -4.63 5.51 16.54
C PRO A 26 -5.38 4.28 15.99
N SER A 27 -5.71 4.27 14.70
CA SER A 27 -6.28 3.14 13.99
C SER A 27 -5.88 3.19 12.51
N LEU A 28 -5.80 2.01 11.90
CA LEU A 28 -5.64 1.80 10.46
C LEU A 28 -6.97 1.47 9.76
N SER A 29 -8.10 1.72 10.44
CA SER A 29 -9.43 1.59 9.82
C SER A 29 -9.60 2.62 8.69
N PRO A 30 -10.41 2.34 7.66
CA PRO A 30 -10.61 3.25 6.53
C PRO A 30 -11.00 4.65 7.01
N SER A 31 -10.23 5.65 6.60
CA SER A 31 -10.44 7.06 6.94
C SER A 31 -9.60 7.94 6.01
N PRO A 32 -9.97 9.21 5.80
CA PRO A 32 -9.23 10.10 4.91
C PRO A 32 -7.74 10.23 5.22
N ASP A 33 -7.37 10.23 6.50
CA ASP A 33 -5.97 10.36 6.93
C ASP A 33 -5.16 9.07 6.64
N VAL A 34 -5.77 7.91 6.89
CA VAL A 34 -5.18 6.60 6.54
C VAL A 34 -5.01 6.51 5.02
N ASP A 35 -6.07 6.83 4.27
CA ASP A 35 -6.09 6.75 2.81
C ASP A 35 -5.03 7.66 2.18
N ALA A 36 -4.87 8.88 2.70
CA ALA A 36 -3.86 9.82 2.23
C ALA A 36 -2.43 9.29 2.44
N LEU A 37 -2.12 8.79 3.64
CA LEU A 37 -0.78 8.27 3.96
C LEU A 37 -0.42 7.01 3.15
N PHE A 38 -1.37 6.09 2.97
CA PHE A 38 -1.16 4.92 2.12
C PHE A 38 -1.08 5.27 0.63
N THR A 39 -1.85 6.27 0.16
CA THR A 39 -1.75 6.78 -1.21
C THR A 39 -0.36 7.37 -1.46
N ASP A 40 0.17 8.16 -0.53
CA ASP A 40 1.51 8.73 -0.63
C ASP A 40 2.60 7.65 -0.62
N LEU A 41 2.45 6.61 0.18
CA LEU A 41 3.35 5.45 0.22
C LEU A 41 3.35 4.70 -1.10
N VAL A 42 2.17 4.34 -1.63
CA VAL A 42 2.05 3.64 -2.92
C VAL A 42 2.62 4.52 -4.03
N THR A 43 2.30 5.81 -4.06
CA THR A 43 2.81 6.74 -5.07
C THR A 43 4.33 6.87 -5.04
N ALA A 44 4.95 6.77 -3.85
CA ALA A 44 6.41 6.74 -3.72
C ALA A 44 7.03 5.43 -4.22
N CYS A 45 6.33 4.30 -4.08
CA CYS A 45 6.85 2.95 -4.38
C CYS A 45 6.56 2.45 -5.80
N VAL A 46 5.56 2.99 -6.50
CA VAL A 46 5.15 2.55 -7.85
C VAL A 46 6.17 2.87 -8.95
N PRO A 47 6.80 4.06 -9.00
CA PRO A 47 7.76 4.37 -10.06
C PRO A 47 8.99 3.44 -10.02
N PRO A 48 9.58 3.11 -11.18
CA PRO A 48 10.85 2.37 -11.23
C PRO A 48 11.92 3.07 -10.41
N SER A 49 12.58 2.32 -9.53
CA SER A 49 13.59 2.86 -8.62
C SER A 49 14.87 2.03 -8.71
N PRO A 50 16.06 2.68 -8.66
CA PRO A 50 17.33 1.97 -8.58
C PRO A 50 17.60 1.35 -7.19
N VAL A 51 16.68 1.53 -6.22
CA VAL A 51 16.80 0.96 -4.88
C VAL A 51 16.80 -0.56 -4.94
N ASP A 52 17.93 -1.15 -4.56
CA ASP A 52 18.02 -2.58 -4.29
C ASP A 52 17.61 -2.83 -2.84
N VAL A 53 16.34 -3.20 -2.64
CA VAL A 53 15.77 -3.46 -1.32
C VAL A 53 16.48 -4.57 -0.56
N THR A 54 17.24 -5.45 -1.23
CA THR A 54 17.99 -6.53 -0.58
C THR A 54 19.30 -6.06 0.05
N LYS A 55 19.78 -4.86 -0.34
CA LYS A 55 21.03 -4.26 0.13
C LYS A 55 20.84 -3.12 1.12
N LEU A 56 19.60 -2.89 1.56
CA LEU A 56 19.30 -1.90 2.60
C LEU A 56 19.99 -2.28 3.91
N GLY A 57 20.46 -1.28 4.65
CA GLY A 57 21.02 -1.48 5.98
C GLY A 57 19.98 -2.00 6.99
N PRO A 58 20.42 -2.51 8.15
CA PRO A 58 19.55 -3.18 9.12
C PRO A 58 18.33 -2.35 9.56
N GLU A 59 18.52 -1.06 9.84
CA GLU A 59 17.43 -0.15 10.24
C GLU A 59 16.37 0.02 9.14
N ALA A 60 16.80 0.13 7.88
CA ALA A 60 15.89 0.25 6.75
C ALA A 60 15.16 -1.07 6.44
N GLN A 61 15.77 -2.22 6.74
CA GLN A 61 15.09 -3.51 6.67
C GLN A 61 14.01 -3.65 7.75
N GLU A 62 14.33 -3.29 8.99
CA GLU A 62 13.36 -3.30 10.10
C GLU A 62 12.18 -2.39 9.81
N MET A 63 12.44 -1.18 9.31
CA MET A 63 11.40 -0.25 8.85
C MET A 63 10.53 -0.87 7.74
N ARG A 64 11.14 -1.56 6.77
CA ARG A 64 10.42 -2.22 5.68
C ARG A 64 9.52 -3.34 6.20
N GLU A 65 10.01 -4.17 7.13
CA GLU A 65 9.20 -5.20 7.78
C GLU A 65 8.03 -4.59 8.56
N GLY A 66 8.28 -3.49 9.26
CA GLY A 66 7.24 -2.69 9.92
C GLY A 66 6.17 -2.19 8.94
N LEU A 67 6.57 -1.63 7.80
CA LEU A 67 5.66 -1.21 6.74
C LEU A 67 4.83 -2.38 6.18
N ILE A 68 5.44 -3.54 5.92
CA ILE A 68 4.72 -4.72 5.44
C ILE A 68 3.61 -5.08 6.43
N ARG A 69 3.92 -5.14 7.72
CA ARG A 69 2.93 -5.44 8.77
C ARG A 69 1.80 -4.40 8.81
N LEU A 70 2.14 -3.11 8.76
CA LEU A 70 1.16 -2.03 8.77
C LEU A 70 0.26 -2.06 7.52
N CYS A 71 0.83 -2.33 6.35
CA CYS A 71 0.07 -2.50 5.12
C CYS A 71 -0.88 -3.70 5.24
N SER A 72 -0.39 -4.86 5.70
CA SER A 72 -1.23 -6.05 5.88
C SER A 72 -2.39 -5.83 6.86
N GLU A 73 -2.15 -5.10 7.95
CA GLU A 73 -3.22 -4.76 8.91
C GLU A 73 -4.26 -3.80 8.30
N ALA A 74 -3.80 -2.75 7.61
CA ALA A 74 -4.67 -1.78 6.95
C ALA A 74 -5.52 -2.43 5.85
N GLU A 75 -4.91 -3.26 4.99
CA GLU A 75 -5.60 -4.07 3.98
C GLU A 75 -6.69 -4.94 4.61
N GLY A 76 -6.37 -5.67 5.68
CA GLY A 76 -7.36 -6.52 6.37
C GLY A 76 -8.53 -5.72 6.95
N LYS A 77 -8.28 -4.53 7.51
CA LYS A 77 -9.34 -3.64 8.01
C LYS A 77 -10.18 -3.04 6.88
N LEU A 78 -9.56 -2.70 5.76
CA LEU A 78 -10.23 -2.22 4.56
C LEU A 78 -11.15 -3.30 3.99
N GLU A 79 -10.64 -4.52 3.80
CA GLU A 79 -11.42 -5.66 3.31
C GLU A 79 -12.60 -5.98 4.24
N ALA A 80 -12.38 -6.02 5.56
CA ALA A 80 -13.44 -6.26 6.53
C ALA A 80 -14.54 -5.19 6.45
N HIS A 81 -14.15 -3.91 6.43
CA HIS A 81 -15.10 -2.79 6.33
C HIS A 81 -15.99 -2.87 5.08
N TYR A 82 -15.39 -3.14 3.92
CA TYR A 82 -16.14 -3.24 2.68
C TYR A 82 -16.92 -4.55 2.57
N SER A 83 -16.45 -5.65 3.18
CA SER A 83 -17.22 -6.89 3.29
C SER A 83 -18.50 -6.70 4.10
N ASP A 84 -18.41 -6.05 5.26
CA ASP A 84 -19.58 -5.73 6.09
C ASP A 84 -20.56 -4.82 5.34
N MET A 85 -20.04 -3.82 4.64
CA MET A 85 -20.86 -2.91 3.81
C MET A 85 -21.54 -3.65 2.66
N LEU A 86 -20.83 -4.52 1.95
CA LEU A 86 -21.36 -5.31 0.85
C LEU A 86 -22.47 -6.26 1.31
N ALA A 87 -22.28 -6.90 2.47
CA ALA A 87 -23.24 -7.83 3.05
C ALA A 87 -24.58 -7.19 3.43
N ALA A 88 -24.62 -5.85 3.56
CA ALA A 88 -25.85 -5.11 3.86
C ALA A 88 -26.74 -4.83 2.63
N PHE A 89 -26.25 -5.07 1.40
CA PHE A 89 -27.05 -4.90 0.18
C PHE A 89 -27.86 -6.16 -0.14
N ASP A 90 -29.05 -6.01 -0.74
CA ASP A 90 -29.89 -7.13 -1.19
C ASP A 90 -29.18 -8.00 -2.26
N ASN A 91 -28.35 -7.39 -3.11
CA ASN A 91 -27.58 -8.06 -4.16
C ASN A 91 -26.10 -7.64 -4.12
N PRO A 92 -25.29 -8.15 -3.17
CA PRO A 92 -23.91 -7.69 -2.94
C PRO A 92 -23.02 -7.69 -4.18
N LEU A 93 -23.23 -8.67 -5.08
CA LEU A 93 -22.44 -8.81 -6.32
C LEU A 93 -22.62 -7.64 -7.30
N HIS A 94 -23.76 -6.95 -7.28
CA HIS A 94 -23.97 -5.77 -8.11
C HIS A 94 -23.26 -4.52 -7.57
N HIS A 95 -22.77 -4.58 -6.33
CA HIS A 95 -22.14 -3.46 -5.63
C HIS A 95 -20.63 -3.65 -5.44
N LEU A 96 -20.00 -4.67 -6.04
CA LEU A 96 -18.55 -4.90 -5.89
C LEU A 96 -17.68 -3.71 -6.28
N ALA A 97 -18.16 -2.84 -7.18
CA ALA A 97 -17.47 -1.63 -7.61
C ALA A 97 -17.28 -0.57 -6.51
N ILE A 98 -17.96 -0.70 -5.35
CA ILE A 98 -17.73 0.20 -4.21
C ILE A 98 -16.37 -0.04 -3.55
N PHE A 99 -15.79 -1.25 -3.71
CA PHE A 99 -14.50 -1.56 -3.14
C PHE A 99 -13.39 -0.81 -3.92
N PRO A 100 -12.54 -0.01 -3.26
CA PRO A 100 -11.60 0.90 -3.93
C PRO A 100 -10.68 0.22 -4.95
N TYR A 101 -10.29 -1.03 -4.70
CA TYR A 101 -9.38 -1.77 -5.56
C TYR A 101 -10.06 -2.71 -6.56
N TYR A 102 -11.39 -2.70 -6.68
CA TYR A 102 -12.11 -3.58 -7.60
C TYR A 102 -11.55 -3.54 -9.04
N SER A 103 -11.34 -2.34 -9.57
CA SER A 103 -10.77 -2.16 -10.91
C SER A 103 -9.33 -2.70 -11.02
N ASN A 104 -8.54 -2.58 -9.95
CA ASN A 104 -7.18 -3.12 -9.90
C ASN A 104 -7.21 -4.65 -10.02
N TYR A 105 -8.08 -5.34 -9.28
CA TYR A 105 -8.24 -6.79 -9.39
C TYR A 105 -8.64 -7.22 -10.80
N ILE A 106 -9.61 -6.54 -11.43
CA ILE A 106 -9.99 -6.83 -12.82
C ILE A 106 -8.80 -6.71 -13.77
N ASN A 107 -7.99 -5.67 -13.61
CA ASN A 107 -6.81 -5.46 -14.46
C ASN A 107 -5.72 -6.51 -14.21
N LEU A 108 -5.46 -6.87 -12.95
CA LEU A 108 -4.51 -7.92 -12.59
C LEU A 108 -4.94 -9.28 -13.11
N SER A 109 -6.20 -9.67 -12.94
CA SER A 109 -6.71 -10.95 -13.46
C SER A 109 -6.60 -11.04 -14.99
N LYS A 110 -6.79 -9.94 -15.72
CA LYS A 110 -6.58 -9.90 -17.17
C LYS A 110 -5.10 -10.11 -17.55
N LEU A 111 -4.17 -9.60 -16.76
CA LEU A 111 -2.74 -9.81 -16.99
C LEU A 111 -2.33 -11.27 -16.71
N GLU A 112 -2.85 -11.86 -15.63
CA GLU A 112 -2.55 -13.24 -15.22
C GLU A 112 -3.13 -14.29 -16.17
N THR A 113 -4.32 -14.02 -16.73
CA THR A 113 -5.02 -14.93 -17.65
C THR A 113 -4.67 -14.71 -19.11
N ARG A 114 -3.78 -13.75 -19.43
CA ARG A 114 -3.35 -13.48 -20.79
C ARG A 114 -2.59 -14.69 -21.34
N PRO A 115 -3.06 -15.34 -22.42
CA PRO A 115 -2.32 -16.45 -23.02
C PRO A 115 -0.95 -15.96 -23.50
N ARG A 116 0.08 -16.79 -23.25
CA ARG A 116 1.46 -16.53 -23.68
C ARG A 116 1.62 -16.64 -25.18
#